data_AF-A0A453JF98-F1
#
_entry.id   AF-A0A453JF98-F1
#
_cell.length_a   1.000
_cell.length_b   1.000
_cell.length_c   1.000
_cell.angle_alpha   90.00
_cell.angle_beta   90.00
_cell.angle_gamma   90.00
#
_symmetry.space_group_name_H-M   'P 1'
#
loop_
_entity.id
_entity.type
_entity.pdbx_description
1 polymer ?
#
loop_
_entity_poly.entity_id
_entity_poly.type
_entity_poly.pdbx_seq_one_letter_code
_entity_poly.pdbx_strand_id
1 'polypeptide(L)'
;VSCVKLLIQGGANVSGDNHLAKAAEKGLTEAIKCLLEAGANPNVVDRFGRLPIELAVEYGTREDVEILFPFTSPISTVANWSDDGIISHVQMEIKQLEDDNFVEKRISDLKQQAAEAFKKQDYLNASVFYTQALKMDNFDAKLLSNRSLCWLRMGDGERSYDDATECKKLQPMWAKAYYRQGAAQILMEVQWDGSN
;
A
#
# COMPACT_ATOMS: atom_id res chain seq x y z
N VAL A 1 0.90 -25.09 16.23
CA VAL A 1 1.79 -24.19 16.99
C VAL A 1 3.26 -24.68 16.99
N SER A 2 3.54 -25.99 17.00
CA SER A 2 4.93 -26.52 16.95
C SER A 2 5.65 -26.32 15.60
N CYS A 3 4.92 -26.28 14.48
CA CYS A 3 5.53 -26.21 13.14
C CYS A 3 6.18 -24.85 12.84
N VAL A 4 5.62 -23.74 13.34
CA VAL A 4 6.17 -22.39 13.13
C VAL A 4 7.48 -22.22 13.89
N LYS A 5 7.54 -22.67 15.16
CA LYS A 5 8.79 -22.70 15.94
C LYS A 5 9.87 -23.57 15.29
N LEU A 6 9.51 -24.73 14.74
CA LEU A 6 10.44 -25.62 14.04
C LEU A 6 10.95 -25.05 12.70
N LEU A 7 10.09 -24.35 11.94
CA LEU A 7 10.49 -23.70 10.68
C LEU A 7 11.45 -22.54 10.92
N ILE A 8 11.21 -21.74 11.97
CA ILE A 8 12.08 -20.63 12.37
C ILE A 8 13.44 -21.16 12.88
N GLN A 9 13.44 -22.22 13.69
CA GLN A 9 14.68 -22.89 14.13
C GLN A 9 15.45 -23.57 12.99
N GLY A 10 14.77 -23.92 11.90
CA GLY A 10 15.35 -24.51 10.69
C GLY A 10 16.03 -23.52 9.74
N GLY A 11 16.15 -22.24 10.11
CA GLY A 11 16.81 -21.22 9.28
C GLY A 11 15.91 -20.58 8.23
N ALA A 12 14.57 -20.71 8.36
CA ALA A 12 13.65 -19.93 7.53
C ALA A 12 13.88 -18.44 7.81
N ASN A 13 14.19 -17.67 6.76
CA ASN A 13 14.47 -16.25 6.89
C ASN A 13 13.19 -15.49 7.28
N VAL A 14 13.06 -15.17 8.57
CA VAL A 14 11.92 -14.40 9.11
C VAL A 14 11.88 -12.97 8.56
N SER A 15 13.00 -12.48 7.99
CA SER A 15 13.11 -11.15 7.41
C SER A 15 12.55 -11.03 6.00
N GLY A 16 12.21 -12.14 5.34
CA GLY A 16 11.64 -12.16 4.00
C GLY A 16 10.12 -12.05 4.06
N ASP A 17 9.60 -10.86 3.78
CA ASP A 17 8.23 -10.57 3.31
C ASP A 17 7.06 -11.00 4.20
N ASN A 18 6.54 -10.03 4.96
CA ASN A 18 5.11 -9.88 5.27
C ASN A 18 4.40 -11.04 6.01
N HIS A 19 5.14 -12.00 6.56
CA HIS A 19 4.60 -13.16 7.29
C HIS A 19 3.75 -12.75 8.49
N LEU A 20 4.18 -11.71 9.21
CA LEU A 20 3.46 -11.20 10.37
C LEU A 20 2.13 -10.54 9.97
N ALA A 21 2.12 -9.76 8.90
CA ALA A 21 0.89 -9.21 8.33
C ALA A 21 -0.06 -10.32 7.87
N LYS A 22 0.47 -11.40 7.26
CA LYS A 22 -0.36 -12.53 6.83
C LYS A 22 -0.95 -13.31 7.99
N ALA A 23 -0.20 -13.47 9.08
CA ALA A 23 -0.70 -14.09 10.31
C ALA A 23 -1.81 -13.24 10.94
N ALA A 24 -1.65 -11.91 10.97
CA ALA A 24 -2.66 -10.96 11.44
C ALA A 24 -3.93 -10.99 10.58
N GLU A 25 -3.80 -10.96 9.24
CA GLU A 25 -4.92 -11.09 8.28
C GLU A 25 -5.73 -12.39 8.48
N LYS A 26 -5.11 -13.43 9.05
CA LYS A 26 -5.74 -14.74 9.28
C LYS A 26 -6.17 -14.97 10.74
N GLY A 27 -5.98 -13.99 11.63
CA GLY A 27 -6.29 -14.12 13.06
C GLY A 27 -5.51 -15.26 13.73
N LEU A 28 -4.27 -15.52 13.29
CA LEU A 28 -3.45 -16.61 13.81
C LEU A 28 -2.65 -16.16 15.04
N THR A 29 -3.34 -15.89 16.16
CA THR A 29 -2.78 -15.34 17.41
C THR A 29 -1.48 -16.01 17.85
N GLU A 30 -1.45 -17.34 17.89
CA GLU A 30 -0.26 -18.08 18.31
C GLU A 30 0.90 -17.97 17.30
N ALA A 31 0.61 -17.80 16.02
CA ALA A 31 1.63 -17.55 15.01
C ALA A 31 2.20 -16.12 15.14
N ILE A 32 1.35 -15.12 15.44
CA ILE A 32 1.77 -13.74 15.70
C ILE A 32 2.77 -13.71 16.88
N LYS A 33 2.41 -14.35 18.00
CA LYS A 33 3.31 -14.50 19.17
C LYS A 33 4.64 -15.11 18.79
N CYS A 34 4.62 -16.26 18.08
CA CYS A 34 5.85 -16.95 17.67
C CYS A 34 6.73 -16.11 16.72
N LEU A 35 6.12 -15.35 15.81
CA LEU A 35 6.84 -14.50 14.86
C LEU A 35 7.48 -13.29 15.55
N LEU A 36 6.78 -12.66 16.51
CA LEU A 36 7.36 -11.59 17.33
C LEU A 36 8.51 -12.11 18.20
N GLU A 37 8.34 -13.28 18.84
CA GLU A 37 9.42 -13.96 19.60
C GLU A 37 10.65 -14.22 18.72
N ALA A 38 10.46 -14.45 17.43
CA ALA A 38 11.51 -14.67 16.45
C ALA A 38 12.13 -13.39 15.86
N GLY A 39 11.70 -12.21 16.32
CA GLY A 39 12.22 -10.92 15.87
C GLY A 39 11.62 -10.39 14.57
N ALA A 40 10.44 -10.87 14.16
CA ALA A 40 9.71 -10.28 13.03
C ALA A 40 9.39 -8.81 13.30
N ASN A 41 9.63 -7.92 12.32
CA ASN A 41 9.33 -6.50 12.46
C ASN A 41 7.82 -6.24 12.22
N PRO A 42 7.07 -5.75 13.22
CA PRO A 42 5.64 -5.43 13.10
C PRO A 42 5.34 -4.14 12.34
N ASN A 43 6.38 -3.39 11.93
CA ASN A 43 6.23 -2.14 11.18
C ASN A 43 6.36 -2.36 9.66
N VAL A 44 6.45 -3.61 9.20
CA VAL A 44 6.47 -3.94 7.77
C VAL A 44 5.04 -3.96 7.24
N VAL A 45 4.75 -3.08 6.29
CA VAL A 45 3.42 -2.98 5.68
C VAL A 45 3.18 -4.05 4.61
N ASP A 46 1.90 -4.40 4.41
CA ASP A 46 1.46 -5.27 3.31
C ASP A 46 1.53 -4.56 1.95
N ARG A 47 1.16 -5.28 0.87
CA ARG A 47 1.13 -4.74 -0.49
C ARG A 47 0.19 -3.53 -0.69
N PHE A 48 -0.73 -3.30 0.25
CA PHE A 48 -1.65 -2.17 0.25
C PHE A 48 -1.18 -1.02 1.16
N GLY A 49 -0.06 -1.22 1.85
CA GLY A 49 0.51 -0.26 2.79
C GLY A 49 -0.11 -0.32 4.18
N ARG A 50 -0.77 -1.43 4.56
CA ARG A 50 -1.36 -1.63 5.89
C ARG A 50 -0.40 -2.36 6.82
N LEU A 51 -0.33 -1.94 8.06
CA LEU A 51 0.43 -2.59 9.11
C LEU A 51 -0.26 -3.88 9.60
N PRO A 52 0.51 -4.86 10.12
CA PRO A 52 -0.03 -6.04 10.78
C PRO A 52 -1.09 -5.72 11.85
N ILE A 53 -0.90 -4.65 12.63
CA ILE A 53 -1.88 -4.27 13.66
C ILE A 53 -3.21 -3.80 13.06
N GLU A 54 -3.19 -3.12 11.91
CA GLU A 54 -4.42 -2.69 11.21
C GLU A 54 -5.18 -3.90 10.66
N LEU A 55 -4.44 -4.90 10.14
CA LEU A 55 -5.02 -6.18 9.71
C LEU A 55 -5.61 -6.97 10.87
N ALA A 56 -4.99 -6.92 12.05
CA ALA A 56 -5.52 -7.55 13.25
C ALA A 56 -6.83 -6.91 13.71
N VAL A 57 -6.99 -5.59 13.58
CA VAL A 57 -8.27 -4.92 13.85
C VAL A 57 -9.36 -5.38 12.87
N GLU A 58 -9.03 -5.52 11.59
CA GLU A 58 -10.00 -5.82 10.53
C GLU A 58 -10.41 -7.30 10.50
N TYR A 59 -9.46 -8.22 10.66
CA TYR A 59 -9.67 -9.66 10.45
C TYR A 59 -9.38 -10.53 11.67
N GLY A 60 -8.67 -9.98 12.65
CA GLY A 60 -8.19 -10.70 13.83
C GLY A 60 -9.08 -10.50 15.06
N THR A 61 -8.47 -10.70 16.21
CA THR A 61 -9.10 -10.52 17.51
C THR A 61 -8.52 -9.31 18.23
N ARG A 62 -9.22 -8.84 19.27
CA ARG A 62 -8.65 -7.82 20.17
C ARG A 62 -7.33 -8.28 20.79
N GLU A 63 -7.20 -9.57 21.11
CA GLU A 63 -5.95 -10.14 21.64
C GLU A 63 -4.79 -9.92 20.65
N ASP A 64 -5.02 -10.10 19.35
CA ASP A 64 -4.00 -9.88 18.32
C ASP A 64 -3.53 -8.41 18.28
N VAL A 65 -4.45 -7.45 18.47
CA VAL A 65 -4.13 -6.02 18.56
C VAL A 65 -3.27 -5.75 19.79
N GLU A 66 -3.69 -6.25 20.96
CA GLU A 66 -2.97 -6.08 22.24
C GLU A 66 -1.57 -6.71 22.20
N ILE A 67 -1.39 -7.82 21.45
CA ILE A 67 -0.07 -8.45 21.24
C ILE A 67 0.82 -7.60 20.34
N LEU A 68 0.29 -7.01 19.28
CA LEU A 68 1.05 -6.23 18.29
C LEU A 68 1.35 -4.80 18.75
N PHE A 69 0.47 -4.21 19.56
CA PHE A 69 0.54 -2.82 19.98
C PHE A 69 1.89 -2.41 20.61
N PRO A 70 2.47 -3.15 21.57
CA PRO A 70 3.73 -2.77 22.22
C PRO A 70 4.93 -2.71 21.27
N PHE A 71 4.86 -3.38 20.14
CA PHE A 71 5.95 -3.48 19.16
C PHE A 71 5.74 -2.58 17.94
N THR A 72 4.56 -1.96 17.81
CA THR A 72 4.18 -1.16 16.64
C THR A 72 4.40 0.33 16.92
N SER A 73 5.02 1.02 15.95
CA SER A 73 5.20 2.47 16.03
C SER A 73 3.87 3.19 15.85
N PRO A 74 3.64 4.32 16.53
CA PRO A 74 2.40 5.09 16.39
C PRO A 74 2.10 5.46 14.93
N ILE A 75 0.88 5.19 14.51
CA ILE A 75 0.38 5.57 13.19
C ILE A 75 -0.04 7.04 13.24
N SER A 76 0.53 7.87 12.36
CA SER A 76 0.33 9.32 12.39
C SER A 76 -1.12 9.79 12.23
N THR A 77 -1.98 8.97 11.62
CA THR A 77 -3.41 9.27 11.44
C THR A 77 -4.26 8.96 12.67
N VAL A 78 -3.72 8.19 13.63
CA VAL A 78 -4.41 7.79 14.84
C VAL A 78 -4.09 8.81 15.95
N ALA A 79 -5.02 9.73 16.20
CA ALA A 79 -4.83 10.80 17.19
C ALA A 79 -4.74 10.28 18.64
N ASN A 80 -5.45 9.19 18.96
CA ASN A 80 -5.40 8.52 20.25
C ASN A 80 -4.69 7.17 20.09
N TRP A 81 -3.39 7.12 20.36
CA TRP A 81 -2.61 5.89 20.25
C TRP A 81 -2.81 4.99 21.47
N SER A 82 -3.86 4.17 21.42
CA SER A 82 -4.18 3.09 22.35
C SER A 82 -4.84 1.94 21.61
N ASP A 83 -4.98 0.77 22.24
CA ASP A 83 -5.68 -0.38 21.64
C ASP A 83 -7.09 0.03 21.17
N ASP A 84 -7.84 0.73 22.03
CA ASP A 84 -9.18 1.23 21.70
C ASP A 84 -9.15 2.32 20.62
N GLY A 85 -8.13 3.17 20.63
CA GLY A 85 -7.99 4.27 19.69
C GLY A 85 -7.71 3.81 18.26
N ILE A 86 -6.80 2.84 18.09
CA ILE A 86 -6.53 2.24 16.78
C ILE A 86 -7.72 1.39 16.31
N ILE A 87 -8.35 0.62 17.20
CA ILE A 87 -9.55 -0.16 16.87
C ILE A 87 -10.65 0.77 16.35
N SER A 88 -10.93 1.85 17.08
CA SER A 88 -11.96 2.82 16.69
C SER A 88 -11.64 3.52 15.37
N HIS A 89 -10.36 3.87 15.14
CA HIS A 89 -9.91 4.52 13.91
C HIS A 89 -10.15 3.63 12.69
N VAL A 90 -9.63 2.40 12.72
CA VAL A 90 -9.73 1.46 11.60
C VAL A 90 -11.19 1.05 11.37
N GLN A 91 -11.98 0.82 12.42
CA GLN A 91 -13.41 0.52 12.28
C GLN A 91 -14.20 1.68 11.67
N MET A 92 -13.86 2.93 12.03
CA MET A 92 -14.46 4.10 11.41
C MET A 92 -14.12 4.18 9.92
N GLU A 93 -12.87 3.90 9.54
CA GLU A 93 -12.45 3.86 8.14
C GLU A 93 -13.17 2.75 7.36
N ILE A 94 -13.25 1.53 7.91
CA ILE A 94 -13.99 0.41 7.30
C ILE A 94 -15.46 0.79 7.09
N LYS A 95 -16.11 1.35 8.12
CA LYS A 95 -17.52 1.76 8.03
C LYS A 95 -17.75 2.85 6.98
N GLN A 96 -16.79 3.75 6.81
CA GLN A 96 -16.83 4.75 5.74
C GLN A 96 -16.67 4.11 4.36
N LEU A 97 -15.88 3.04 4.25
CA LEU A 97 -15.67 2.29 3.01
C LEU A 97 -16.85 1.36 2.64
N GLU A 98 -17.75 1.04 3.57
CA GLU A 98 -18.99 0.30 3.29
C GLU A 98 -20.10 1.17 2.67
N ASP A 99 -19.99 2.50 2.75
CA ASP A 99 -20.95 3.42 2.13
C ASP A 99 -20.48 3.79 0.72
N ASP A 100 -21.07 3.14 -0.29
CA ASP A 100 -20.77 3.38 -1.71
C ASP A 100 -20.82 4.88 -2.08
N ASN A 101 -21.78 5.64 -1.54
CA ASN A 101 -21.87 7.09 -1.83
C ASN A 101 -20.69 7.86 -1.22
N PHE A 102 -20.25 7.47 -0.02
CA PHE A 102 -19.06 8.06 0.59
C PHE A 102 -17.82 7.73 -0.22
N VAL A 103 -17.65 6.47 -0.62
CA VAL A 103 -16.51 6.00 -1.42
C VAL A 103 -16.46 6.74 -2.77
N GLU A 104 -17.58 6.80 -3.50
CA GLU A 104 -17.67 7.53 -4.78
C GLU A 104 -17.32 9.01 -4.62
N LYS A 105 -17.87 9.67 -3.60
CA LYS A 105 -17.57 11.07 -3.30
C LYS A 105 -16.10 11.27 -2.98
N ARG A 106 -15.52 10.38 -2.16
CA ARG A 106 -14.11 10.44 -1.76
C ARG A 106 -13.18 10.24 -2.95
N ILE A 107 -13.47 9.27 -3.81
CA ILE A 107 -12.74 9.05 -5.06
C ILE A 107 -12.82 10.29 -5.96
N SER A 108 -14.01 10.88 -6.10
CA SER A 108 -14.21 12.11 -6.87
C SER A 108 -13.36 13.27 -6.33
N ASP A 109 -13.37 13.49 -5.02
CA ASP A 109 -12.59 14.54 -4.37
C ASP A 109 -11.08 14.33 -4.57
N LEU A 110 -10.60 13.09 -4.46
CA LEU A 110 -9.20 12.73 -4.69
C LEU A 110 -8.81 12.94 -6.16
N LYS A 111 -9.67 12.56 -7.11
CA LYS A 111 -9.46 12.80 -8.55
C LYS A 111 -9.35 14.30 -8.84
N GLN A 112 -10.19 15.12 -8.22
CA GLN A 112 -10.13 16.58 -8.35
C GLN A 112 -8.83 17.15 -7.77
N GLN A 113 -8.47 16.78 -6.54
CA GLN A 113 -7.23 17.24 -5.89
C GLN A 113 -5.99 16.85 -6.71
N ALA A 114 -5.96 15.62 -7.24
CA ALA A 114 -4.88 15.17 -8.12
C ALA A 114 -4.79 16.03 -9.40
N ALA A 115 -5.93 16.31 -10.05
CA ALA A 115 -5.96 17.14 -11.25
C ALA A 115 -5.51 18.58 -10.97
N GLU A 116 -5.90 19.16 -9.84
CA GLU A 116 -5.47 20.49 -9.40
C GLU A 116 -3.97 20.55 -9.11
N ALA A 117 -3.43 19.58 -8.37
CA ALA A 117 -1.99 19.46 -8.10
C ALA A 117 -1.20 19.28 -9.41
N PHE A 118 -1.69 18.43 -10.31
CA PHE A 118 -1.07 18.21 -11.61
C PHE A 118 -1.02 19.50 -12.45
N LYS A 119 -2.11 20.28 -12.45
CA LYS A 119 -2.18 21.58 -13.15
C LYS A 119 -1.15 22.58 -12.59
N LYS A 120 -0.85 22.49 -11.29
CA LYS A 120 0.18 23.30 -10.62
C LYS A 120 1.60 22.75 -10.82
N GLN A 121 1.79 21.67 -11.58
CA GLN A 121 3.05 20.94 -11.75
C GLN A 121 3.59 20.33 -10.44
N ASP A 122 2.73 20.20 -9.43
CA ASP A 122 3.06 19.51 -8.18
C ASP A 122 2.83 18.01 -8.37
N TYR A 123 3.75 17.39 -9.11
CA TYR A 123 3.64 15.98 -9.52
C TYR A 123 3.75 15.01 -8.35
N LEU A 124 4.47 15.39 -7.29
CA LEU A 124 4.58 14.59 -6.09
C LEU A 124 3.22 14.48 -5.41
N ASN A 125 2.57 15.60 -5.07
CA ASN A 125 1.26 15.55 -4.43
C ASN A 125 0.18 14.96 -5.37
N ALA A 126 0.24 15.25 -6.67
CA ALA A 126 -0.65 14.61 -7.63
C ALA A 126 -0.52 13.07 -7.60
N SER A 127 0.71 12.54 -7.55
CA SER A 127 0.95 11.09 -7.46
C SER A 127 0.42 10.47 -6.15
N VAL A 128 0.49 11.20 -5.04
CA VAL A 128 -0.06 10.79 -3.74
C VAL A 128 -1.58 10.69 -3.82
N PHE A 129 -2.26 11.72 -4.34
CA PHE A 129 -3.72 11.70 -4.50
C PHE A 129 -4.19 10.61 -5.47
N TYR A 130 -3.49 10.38 -6.60
CA TYR A 130 -3.80 9.26 -7.48
C TYR A 130 -3.61 7.91 -6.79
N THR A 131 -2.58 7.77 -5.96
CA THR A 131 -2.35 6.54 -5.18
C THR A 131 -3.47 6.29 -4.19
N GLN A 132 -3.93 7.32 -3.48
CA GLN A 132 -5.06 7.21 -2.56
C GLN A 132 -6.35 6.84 -3.30
N ALA A 133 -6.60 7.45 -4.47
CA ALA A 133 -7.77 7.11 -5.29
C ALA A 133 -7.71 5.66 -5.79
N LEU A 134 -6.54 5.17 -6.21
CA LEU A 134 -6.34 3.77 -6.65
C LEU A 134 -6.48 2.73 -5.53
N LYS A 135 -6.25 3.12 -4.27
CA LYS A 135 -6.54 2.23 -3.13
C LYS A 135 -8.03 2.01 -2.91
N MET A 136 -8.87 2.95 -3.34
CA MET A 136 -10.32 2.92 -3.19
C MET A 136 -11.04 2.45 -4.47
N ASP A 137 -10.52 2.85 -5.63
CA ASP A 137 -11.08 2.55 -6.94
C ASP A 137 -10.28 1.40 -7.58
N ASN A 138 -10.96 0.27 -7.80
CA ASN A 138 -10.46 -1.04 -8.22
C ASN A 138 -9.68 -1.00 -9.55
N PHE A 139 -8.46 -0.46 -9.54
CA PHE A 139 -7.52 -0.39 -10.66
C PHE A 139 -8.07 0.36 -11.89
N ASP A 140 -8.58 1.59 -11.72
CA ASP A 140 -8.92 2.46 -12.86
C ASP A 140 -7.67 2.75 -13.71
N ALA A 141 -7.64 2.19 -14.93
CA ALA A 141 -6.54 2.37 -15.88
C ALA A 141 -6.20 3.85 -16.11
N LYS A 142 -7.20 4.76 -16.05
CA LYS A 142 -6.97 6.20 -16.23
C LYS A 142 -6.15 6.79 -15.09
N LEU A 143 -6.40 6.38 -13.85
CA LEU A 143 -5.63 6.84 -12.70
C LEU A 143 -4.20 6.31 -12.76
N LEU A 144 -4.01 5.04 -13.13
CA LEU A 144 -2.66 4.48 -13.36
C LEU A 144 -1.92 5.26 -14.46
N SER A 145 -2.57 5.53 -15.59
CA SER A 145 -1.94 6.29 -16.69
C SER A 145 -1.58 7.73 -16.29
N ASN A 146 -2.37 8.36 -15.41
CA ASN A 146 -2.10 9.71 -14.93
C ASN A 146 -1.00 9.73 -13.86
N ARG A 147 -0.97 8.72 -12.98
CA ARG A 147 0.10 8.55 -11.99
C ARG A 147 1.44 8.23 -12.66
N SER A 148 1.44 7.34 -13.66
CA SER A 148 2.60 7.10 -14.55
C SER A 148 3.14 8.40 -15.17
N LEU A 149 2.26 9.29 -15.63
CA LEU A 149 2.68 10.60 -16.14
C LEU A 149 3.35 11.45 -15.07
N CYS A 150 2.87 11.42 -13.82
CA CYS A 150 3.52 12.14 -12.72
C CYS A 150 4.94 11.63 -12.49
N TRP A 151 5.13 10.30 -12.49
CA TRP A 151 6.46 9.68 -12.35
C TRP A 151 7.41 10.09 -13.47
N LEU A 152 6.97 10.05 -14.74
CA LEU A 152 7.77 10.54 -15.87
C LEU A 152 8.20 12.00 -15.68
N ARG A 153 7.30 12.87 -15.20
CA ARG A 153 7.60 14.29 -14.96
C ARG A 153 8.58 14.50 -13.81
N MET A 154 8.65 13.57 -12.87
CA MET A 154 9.61 13.56 -11.77
C MET A 154 10.93 12.85 -12.11
N GLY A 155 11.06 12.29 -13.32
CA GLY A 155 12.25 11.53 -13.72
C GLY A 155 12.29 10.10 -13.20
N ASP A 156 11.18 9.56 -12.68
CA ASP A 156 11.10 8.19 -12.18
C ASP A 156 10.57 7.25 -13.27
N GLY A 157 11.50 6.67 -14.03
CA GLY A 157 11.17 5.75 -15.13
C GLY A 157 10.60 4.43 -14.64
N GLU A 158 11.14 3.88 -13.56
CA GLU A 158 10.77 2.56 -13.03
C GLU A 158 9.30 2.54 -12.58
N ARG A 159 8.90 3.45 -11.68
CA ARG A 159 7.50 3.51 -11.21
C ARG A 159 6.53 3.88 -12.34
N SER A 160 6.97 4.68 -13.30
CA SER A 160 6.17 4.95 -14.49
C SER A 160 5.94 3.68 -15.33
N TYR A 161 6.97 2.87 -15.50
CA TYR A 161 6.92 1.65 -16.30
C TYR A 161 5.96 0.63 -15.68
N ASP A 162 5.99 0.48 -14.36
CA ASP A 162 5.08 -0.42 -13.63
C ASP A 162 3.62 0.01 -13.78
N ASP A 163 3.32 1.28 -13.54
CA ASP A 163 1.97 1.83 -13.71
C ASP A 163 1.46 1.68 -15.16
N ALA A 164 2.33 1.94 -16.14
CA ALA A 164 2.00 1.79 -17.55
C ALA A 164 1.76 0.32 -17.95
N THR A 165 2.54 -0.60 -17.38
CA THR A 165 2.38 -2.04 -17.60
C THR A 165 1.06 -2.54 -17.03
N GLU A 166 0.69 -2.12 -15.82
CA GLU A 166 -0.60 -2.48 -15.22
C GLU A 166 -1.77 -1.88 -16.00
N CYS A 167 -1.65 -0.62 -16.42
CA CYS A 167 -2.61 0.05 -17.28
C CYS A 167 -2.85 -0.71 -18.60
N LYS A 168 -1.80 -1.25 -19.22
CA LYS A 168 -1.92 -2.12 -20.42
C LYS A 168 -2.63 -3.44 -20.13
N LYS A 169 -2.43 -4.06 -18.97
CA LYS A 169 -3.15 -5.30 -18.62
C LYS A 169 -4.65 -5.03 -18.53
N LEU A 170 -5.03 -3.89 -17.97
CA LEU A 170 -6.43 -3.48 -17.80
C LEU A 170 -7.06 -3.02 -19.10
N GLN A 171 -6.32 -2.29 -19.94
CA GLN A 171 -6.78 -1.82 -21.25
C GLN A 171 -5.72 -2.10 -22.34
N PRO A 172 -5.67 -3.33 -22.88
CA PRO A 172 -4.64 -3.76 -23.83
C PRO A 172 -4.61 -2.99 -25.15
N MET A 173 -5.69 -2.31 -25.51
CA MET A 173 -5.81 -1.52 -26.74
C MET A 173 -5.59 -0.02 -26.52
N TRP A 174 -5.25 0.40 -25.30
CA TRP A 174 -5.17 1.83 -24.99
C TRP A 174 -3.80 2.40 -25.35
N ALA A 175 -3.73 3.12 -26.48
CA ALA A 175 -2.49 3.69 -27.01
C ALA A 175 -1.69 4.54 -26.00
N LYS A 176 -2.38 5.25 -25.09
CA LYS A 176 -1.72 6.06 -24.05
C LYS A 176 -0.86 5.20 -23.12
N ALA A 177 -1.28 3.99 -22.78
CA ALA A 177 -0.54 3.10 -21.90
C ALA A 177 0.80 2.67 -22.53
N TYR A 178 0.79 2.30 -23.82
CA TYR A 178 2.02 2.00 -24.57
C TYR A 178 2.94 3.21 -24.69
N TYR A 179 2.38 4.39 -24.97
CA TYR A 179 3.16 5.63 -25.02
C TYR A 179 3.87 5.90 -23.69
N ARG A 180 3.16 5.76 -22.56
CA ARG A 180 3.75 5.94 -21.23
C ARG A 180 4.86 4.93 -20.95
N GLN A 181 4.64 3.67 -21.32
CA GLN A 181 5.62 2.61 -21.15
C GLN A 181 6.90 2.87 -21.98
N GLY A 182 6.76 3.25 -23.24
CA GLY A 182 7.90 3.59 -24.10
C GLY A 182 8.66 4.81 -23.60
N ALA A 183 7.95 5.85 -23.15
CA ALA A 183 8.58 7.02 -22.54
C ALA A 183 9.36 6.67 -21.25
N ALA A 184 8.84 5.73 -20.46
CA ALA A 184 9.51 5.24 -19.26
C ALA A 184 10.80 4.46 -19.59
N GLN A 185 10.75 3.60 -20.62
CA GLN A 185 11.93 2.86 -21.09
C GLN A 185 13.04 3.79 -21.57
N ILE A 186 12.70 4.77 -22.42
CA ILE A 186 13.68 5.76 -22.90
C ILE A 186 14.31 6.51 -21.73
N LEU A 187 13.51 6.90 -20.73
CA LEU A 187 14.02 7.60 -19.56
C LEU A 187 15.01 6.74 -18.74
N MET A 188 14.71 5.45 -18.57
CA MET A 188 15.61 4.52 -17.87
C MET A 188 16.90 4.27 -18.65
N GLU A 189 16.83 4.16 -19.98
CA GLU A 189 18.01 4.00 -20.85
C GLU A 189 18.93 5.24 -20.78
N VAL A 190 18.36 6.45 -20.86
CA VAL A 190 19.13 7.70 -20.76
C VAL A 190 19.80 7.85 -19.39
N GLN A 191 19.15 7.42 -18.30
CA GLN A 191 19.73 7.44 -16.97
C GLN A 191 20.89 6.46 -16.83
N TRP A 192 20.76 5.27 -17.43
CA TRP A 192 21.81 4.26 -17.44
C TRP A 192 23.07 4.75 -18.18
N ASP A 193 22.90 5.35 -19.36
CA ASP A 193 24.02 5.83 -20.18
C ASP A 193 24.74 7.04 -19.56
N GLY A 194 24.05 7.83 -18.72
CA GLY A 194 24.65 8.95 -17.98
C GLY A 194 25.39 8.56 -16.69
N SER A 195 25.37 7.27 -16.33
CA SER A 195 25.97 6.73 -15.11
C SER A 195 27.32 6.02 -15.34
N ASN A 196 27.76 5.91 -16.60
CA ASN A 196 29.05 5.35 -17.03
C ASN A 196 30.04 6.45 -17.44
#